data_AF-A0A931V691-F1
#
_entry.id   AF-A0A931V691-F1
#
_cell.length_a   1.000
_cell.length_b   1.000
_cell.length_c   1.000
_cell.angle_alpha   90.00
_cell.angle_beta   90.00
_cell.angle_gamma   90.00
#
_symmetry.space_group_name_H-M   'P 1'
#
loop_
_entity.id
_entity.type
_entity.pdbx_description
1 polymer ?
#
loop_
_entity_poly.entity_id
_entity_poly.type
_entity_poly.pdbx_seq_one_letter_code
_entity_poly.pdbx_strand_id
1 'polypeptide(L)'
;MDPAMQPINGISLERYADLGAAVADFLDDTQKVNETVQREGVALHDWEAAKAGWTARMQDMSLMGRVAMAYMPLYQAALAKRKGGQATASYEDFVAVSAAIKVWGFEIALKACNVSQSDWTEVAAHWNNTMAREMGRYAGHHNYVAQEEGRLRAGAQPRQPQIQRVQGQVPATPAAGANPYAAAMGADPNLVPANASPLQAAMMNPAYQQAQANAAQINQNPMGFGLGQAVNFMTGGIVPGSNVLVTWSNGQQYPGRVMQTGPQQMQIEFQGGRQEWVPVSAVRKA
;
A
#
# COMPACT_ATOMS: atom_id res chain seq x y z
N MET A 1 -17.25 -12.24 18.31
CA MET A 1 -16.45 -11.91 17.11
C MET A 1 -16.57 -10.41 16.86
N ASP A 2 -15.46 -9.76 16.56
CA ASP A 2 -15.44 -8.33 16.21
C ASP A 2 -16.29 -8.08 14.94
N PRO A 3 -17.31 -7.21 14.98
CA PRO A 3 -18.16 -6.92 13.83
C PRO A 3 -17.37 -6.48 12.58
N ALA A 4 -16.23 -5.81 12.76
CA ALA A 4 -15.38 -5.38 11.66
C ALA A 4 -14.69 -6.54 10.91
N MET A 5 -14.56 -7.70 11.54
CA MET A 5 -13.87 -8.88 10.99
C MET A 5 -14.85 -9.98 10.54
N GLN A 6 -16.16 -9.72 10.58
CA GLN A 6 -17.18 -10.65 10.08
C GLN A 6 -16.99 -10.92 8.58
N PRO A 7 -17.07 -12.17 8.09
CA PRO A 7 -17.02 -12.47 6.67
C PRO A 7 -18.05 -11.68 5.85
N ILE A 8 -17.70 -11.29 4.63
CA ILE A 8 -18.62 -10.64 3.69
C ILE A 8 -19.00 -11.68 2.64
N ASN A 9 -20.29 -12.01 2.54
CA ASN A 9 -20.80 -13.09 1.70
C ASN A 9 -20.02 -14.41 1.86
N GLY A 10 -19.71 -14.77 3.12
CA GLY A 10 -18.95 -15.98 3.42
C GLY A 10 -17.44 -15.90 3.14
N ILE A 11 -16.94 -14.78 2.59
CA ILE A 11 -15.51 -14.55 2.35
C ILE A 11 -14.90 -13.86 3.57
N SER A 12 -14.11 -14.62 4.34
CA SER A 12 -13.34 -14.10 5.48
C SER A 12 -12.19 -13.20 5.01
N LEU A 13 -11.56 -12.46 5.93
CA LEU A 13 -10.44 -11.58 5.58
C LEU A 13 -9.24 -12.38 5.05
N GLU A 14 -9.00 -13.57 5.61
CA GLU A 14 -7.96 -14.51 5.18
C GLU A 14 -8.23 -15.03 3.77
N ARG A 15 -9.48 -15.43 3.47
CA ARG A 15 -9.84 -15.88 2.12
C ARG A 15 -9.78 -14.72 1.12
N TYR A 16 -10.17 -13.52 1.52
CA TYR A 16 -10.05 -12.32 0.70
C TYR A 16 -8.58 -12.00 0.37
N ALA A 17 -7.68 -12.08 1.35
CA ALA A 17 -6.24 -11.92 1.15
C ALA A 17 -5.65 -12.98 0.21
N ASP A 18 -6.07 -14.24 0.34
CA ASP A 18 -5.64 -15.33 -0.52
C ASP A 18 -6.11 -15.17 -1.97
N LEU A 19 -7.37 -14.76 -2.18
CA LEU A 19 -7.90 -14.44 -3.51
C LEU A 19 -7.20 -13.23 -4.12
N GLY A 20 -6.97 -12.18 -3.32
CA GLY A 20 -6.20 -11.01 -3.73
C GLY A 20 -4.81 -11.40 -4.23
N ALA A 21 -4.12 -12.28 -3.49
CA ALA A 21 -2.79 -12.77 -3.88
C ALA A 21 -2.84 -13.61 -5.17
N ALA A 22 -3.93 -14.32 -5.43
CA ALA A 22 -4.13 -15.10 -6.65
C ALA A 22 -4.25 -14.22 -7.92
N VAL A 23 -4.78 -13.01 -7.78
CA VAL A 23 -5.04 -12.08 -8.91
C VAL A 23 -4.04 -10.92 -9.00
N ALA A 24 -3.03 -10.89 -8.12
CA ALA A 24 -2.16 -9.74 -7.91
C ALA A 24 -1.37 -9.28 -9.15
N ASP A 25 -1.14 -10.17 -10.12
CA ASP A 25 -0.32 -9.88 -11.31
C ASP A 25 -1.14 -9.39 -12.53
N PHE A 26 -2.47 -9.37 -12.43
CA PHE A 26 -3.36 -9.04 -13.55
C PHE A 26 -4.65 -8.36 -13.08
N LEU A 27 -4.53 -7.48 -12.08
CA LEU A 27 -5.66 -6.73 -11.49
C LEU A 27 -6.39 -5.84 -12.50
N ASP A 28 -5.71 -5.42 -13.56
CA ASP A 28 -6.24 -4.62 -14.67
C ASP A 28 -6.99 -5.45 -15.72
N ASP A 29 -6.75 -6.77 -15.76
CA ASP A 29 -7.43 -7.70 -16.65
C ASP A 29 -8.66 -8.31 -15.93
N THR A 30 -9.77 -7.58 -15.99
CA THR A 30 -11.03 -7.98 -15.33
C THR A 30 -11.48 -9.39 -15.72
N GLN A 31 -11.22 -9.81 -16.96
CA GLN A 31 -11.57 -11.16 -17.40
C GLN A 31 -10.71 -12.21 -16.67
N LYS A 32 -9.39 -12.05 -16.64
CA LYS A 32 -8.51 -12.99 -15.93
C LYS A 32 -8.77 -13.00 -14.43
N VAL A 33 -9.10 -11.85 -13.83
CA VAL A 33 -9.53 -11.78 -12.42
C VAL A 33 -10.76 -12.66 -12.20
N ASN A 34 -11.80 -12.47 -13.01
CA ASN A 34 -13.05 -13.22 -12.89
C ASN A 34 -12.85 -14.73 -13.06
N GLU A 35 -12.10 -15.13 -14.09
CA GLU A 35 -11.77 -16.54 -14.35
C GLU A 35 -11.00 -17.17 -13.18
N THR A 36 -10.05 -16.45 -12.60
CA THR A 36 -9.24 -16.93 -11.48
C THR A 36 -10.07 -17.08 -10.20
N VAL A 37 -10.90 -16.09 -9.89
CA VAL A 37 -11.80 -16.11 -8.72
C VAL A 37 -12.83 -17.25 -8.82
N GLN A 38 -13.39 -17.49 -10.01
CA GLN A 38 -14.30 -18.61 -10.24
C GLN A 38 -13.59 -19.96 -10.11
N ARG A 39 -12.37 -20.09 -10.62
CA ARG A 39 -11.54 -21.30 -10.46
C ARG A 39 -11.23 -21.59 -8.99
N GLU A 40 -11.12 -20.54 -8.18
CA GLU A 40 -10.98 -20.59 -6.72
C GLU A 40 -12.33 -20.85 -6.00
N GLY A 41 -13.40 -21.15 -6.73
CA GLY A 41 -14.70 -21.56 -6.17
C GLY A 41 -15.53 -20.43 -5.60
N VAL A 42 -15.25 -19.18 -5.97
CA VAL A 42 -15.99 -18.00 -5.50
C VAL A 42 -16.89 -17.47 -6.61
N ALA A 43 -18.16 -17.26 -6.29
CA ALA A 43 -19.09 -16.64 -7.23
C ALA A 43 -18.73 -15.16 -7.44
N LEU A 44 -18.85 -14.66 -8.68
CA LEU A 44 -18.43 -13.29 -9.01
C LEU A 44 -19.18 -12.24 -8.20
N HIS A 45 -20.48 -12.43 -7.94
CA HIS A 45 -21.26 -11.50 -7.13
C HIS A 45 -20.77 -11.42 -5.67
N ASP A 46 -20.30 -12.54 -5.11
CA ASP A 46 -19.72 -12.58 -3.75
C ASP A 46 -18.35 -11.92 -3.72
N TRP A 47 -17.55 -12.10 -4.77
CA TRP A 47 -16.26 -11.43 -4.92
C TRP A 47 -16.41 -9.91 -5.00
N GLU A 48 -17.33 -9.41 -5.82
CA GLU A 48 -17.59 -7.97 -5.91
C GLU A 48 -18.08 -7.40 -4.57
N ALA A 49 -18.99 -8.10 -3.89
CA ALA A 49 -19.47 -7.72 -2.57
C ALA A 49 -18.33 -7.69 -1.53
N ALA A 50 -17.47 -8.71 -1.52
CA ALA A 50 -16.33 -8.78 -0.61
C ALA A 50 -15.30 -7.69 -0.90
N LYS A 51 -14.94 -7.43 -2.18
CA LYS A 51 -14.06 -6.31 -2.55
C LYS A 51 -14.61 -4.98 -2.03
N ALA A 52 -15.88 -4.69 -2.32
CA ALA A 52 -16.52 -3.44 -1.90
C ALA A 52 -16.56 -3.32 -0.38
N GLY A 53 -17.01 -4.36 0.33
CA GLY A 53 -17.16 -4.32 1.77
C GLY A 53 -15.84 -4.31 2.54
N TRP A 54 -14.83 -5.09 2.12
CA TRP A 54 -13.52 -5.05 2.76
C TRP A 54 -12.81 -3.72 2.50
N THR A 55 -12.91 -3.18 1.29
CA THR A 55 -12.38 -1.84 0.97
C THR A 55 -13.01 -0.77 1.86
N ALA A 56 -14.35 -0.76 1.98
CA ALA A 56 -15.06 0.18 2.84
C ALA A 56 -14.58 0.09 4.29
N ARG A 57 -14.38 -1.13 4.82
CA ARG A 57 -13.89 -1.36 6.18
C ARG A 57 -12.41 -0.98 6.37
N MET A 58 -11.57 -1.13 5.35
CA MET A 58 -10.17 -0.69 5.42
C MET A 58 -10.05 0.84 5.41
N GLN A 59 -11.00 1.53 4.76
CA GLN A 59 -11.06 2.99 4.67
C GLN A 59 -11.81 3.65 5.83
N ASP A 60 -12.55 2.87 6.63
CA ASP A 60 -13.33 3.38 7.75
C ASP A 60 -12.42 3.91 8.87
N MET A 61 -12.43 5.23 9.04
CA MET A 61 -11.65 5.92 10.08
C MET A 61 -12.10 5.55 11.49
N SER A 62 -13.35 5.15 11.70
CA SER A 62 -13.83 4.68 13.01
C SER A 62 -13.15 3.38 13.43
N LEU A 63 -12.67 2.59 12.45
CA LEU A 63 -11.91 1.38 12.67
C LEU A 63 -10.40 1.64 12.83
N MET A 64 -9.96 2.90 12.70
CA MET A 64 -8.57 3.33 12.92
C MET A 64 -7.55 2.49 12.14
N GLY A 65 -7.89 2.07 10.91
CA GLY A 65 -7.03 1.26 10.05
C GLY A 65 -6.86 -0.20 10.49
N ARG A 66 -7.58 -0.65 11.53
CA ARG A 66 -7.46 -2.01 12.10
C ARG A 66 -7.60 -3.13 11.06
N VAL A 67 -8.56 -2.99 10.16
CA VAL A 67 -8.82 -3.99 9.10
C VAL A 67 -7.67 -4.04 8.10
N ALA A 68 -7.12 -2.88 7.72
CA ALA A 68 -5.97 -2.80 6.84
C ALA A 68 -4.73 -3.44 7.48
N MET A 69 -4.47 -3.19 8.77
CA MET A 69 -3.35 -3.82 9.48
C MET A 69 -3.50 -5.32 9.67
N ALA A 70 -4.73 -5.83 9.80
CA ALA A 70 -4.98 -7.27 9.82
C ALA A 70 -4.79 -7.91 8.44
N TYR A 71 -5.18 -7.20 7.36
CA TYR A 71 -5.10 -7.68 5.99
C TYR A 71 -3.68 -7.83 5.47
N MET A 72 -2.82 -6.83 5.69
CA MET A 72 -1.46 -6.80 5.13
C MET A 72 -0.62 -8.06 5.40
N PRO A 73 -0.50 -8.57 6.64
CA PRO A 73 0.27 -9.79 6.91
C PRO A 73 -0.37 -11.02 6.27
N LEU A 74 -1.70 -11.11 6.21
CA LEU A 74 -2.41 -12.20 5.54
C LEU A 74 -2.11 -12.22 4.05
N TYR A 75 -2.17 -11.04 3.41
CA TYR A 75 -1.90 -10.88 1.99
C TYR A 75 -0.45 -11.20 1.64
N GLN A 76 0.52 -10.73 2.43
CA GLN A 76 1.93 -11.06 2.24
C GLN A 76 2.21 -12.56 2.42
N ALA A 77 1.61 -13.19 3.42
CA ALA A 77 1.74 -14.64 3.62
C ALA A 77 1.13 -15.42 2.44
N ALA A 78 -0.01 -14.98 1.91
CA ALA A 78 -0.64 -15.59 0.75
C ALA A 78 0.20 -15.43 -0.53
N LEU A 79 0.77 -14.25 -0.78
CA LEU A 79 1.70 -14.01 -1.89
C LEU A 79 2.92 -14.92 -1.79
N ALA A 80 3.59 -14.95 -0.63
CA ALA A 80 4.76 -15.79 -0.40
C ALA A 80 4.42 -17.27 -0.61
N LYS A 81 3.27 -17.75 -0.12
CA LYS A 81 2.81 -19.12 -0.34
C LYS A 81 2.60 -19.43 -1.82
N ARG A 82 1.92 -18.55 -2.56
CA ARG A 82 1.57 -18.77 -3.98
C ARG A 82 2.77 -18.64 -4.90
N LYS A 83 3.73 -17.79 -4.55
CA LYS A 83 4.88 -17.46 -5.39
C LYS A 83 6.18 -18.17 -4.98
N GLY A 84 6.14 -19.05 -3.98
CA GLY A 84 7.26 -19.89 -3.59
C GLY A 84 8.31 -19.16 -2.72
N GLY A 85 7.89 -18.18 -1.92
CA GLY A 85 8.73 -17.41 -1.02
C GLY A 85 8.48 -15.90 -1.13
N GLN A 86 8.86 -15.18 -0.08
CA GLN A 86 8.78 -13.72 -0.05
C GLN A 86 9.79 -13.13 -1.05
N ALA A 87 9.35 -12.23 -1.93
CA ALA A 87 10.25 -11.45 -2.74
C ALA A 87 11.04 -10.45 -1.88
N THR A 88 12.35 -10.43 -2.10
CA THR A 88 13.29 -9.49 -1.50
C THR A 88 14.19 -8.90 -2.60
N ALA A 89 14.80 -7.77 -2.29
CA ALA A 89 15.78 -7.10 -3.14
C ALA A 89 16.83 -6.44 -2.25
N SER A 90 17.96 -6.05 -2.84
CA SER A 90 18.95 -5.23 -2.13
C SER A 90 18.36 -3.86 -1.72
N TYR A 91 19.01 -3.18 -0.77
CA TYR A 91 18.55 -1.85 -0.36
C TYR A 91 18.66 -0.85 -1.50
N GLU A 92 19.74 -0.97 -2.27
CA GLU A 92 20.04 -0.15 -3.44
C GLU A 92 18.98 -0.34 -4.54
N ASP A 93 18.55 -1.58 -4.77
CA ASP A 93 17.46 -1.90 -5.69
C ASP A 93 16.12 -1.32 -5.22
N PHE A 94 15.83 -1.42 -3.92
CA PHE A 94 14.64 -0.81 -3.33
C PHE A 94 14.65 0.73 -3.48
N VAL A 95 15.78 1.38 -3.24
CA VAL A 95 15.95 2.83 -3.48
C VAL A 95 15.74 3.17 -4.96
N ALA A 96 16.29 2.36 -5.87
CA ALA A 96 16.18 2.59 -7.31
C ALA A 96 14.74 2.54 -7.83
N VAL A 97 13.99 1.51 -7.44
CA VAL A 97 12.58 1.41 -7.82
C VAL A 97 11.75 2.50 -7.15
N SER A 98 12.01 2.83 -5.88
CA SER A 98 11.33 3.93 -5.17
C SER A 98 11.53 5.27 -5.87
N ALA A 99 12.75 5.56 -6.31
CA ALA A 99 13.07 6.75 -7.09
C ALA A 99 12.36 6.75 -8.45
N ALA A 100 12.34 5.62 -9.16
CA ALA A 100 11.63 5.49 -10.43
C ALA A 100 10.13 5.76 -10.27
N ILE A 101 9.51 5.24 -9.20
CA ILE A 101 8.10 5.51 -8.87
C ILE A 101 7.86 7.00 -8.65
N LYS A 102 8.79 7.71 -7.99
CA LYS A 102 8.69 9.16 -7.79
C LYS A 102 8.81 9.95 -9.10
N VAL A 103 9.58 9.47 -10.08
CA VAL A 103 9.78 10.16 -11.36
C VAL A 103 8.63 9.90 -12.34
N TRP A 104 8.23 8.63 -12.52
CA TRP A 104 7.29 8.22 -13.58
C TRP A 104 5.93 7.76 -13.08
N GLY A 105 5.73 7.69 -11.77
CA GLY A 105 4.54 7.05 -11.18
C GLY A 105 4.68 5.53 -11.11
N PHE A 106 3.77 4.91 -10.35
CA PHE A 106 3.88 3.51 -9.92
C PHE A 106 3.97 2.52 -11.11
N GLU A 107 2.94 2.47 -11.96
CA GLU A 107 2.85 1.47 -13.02
C GLU A 107 3.97 1.59 -14.05
N ILE A 108 4.27 2.82 -14.49
CA ILE A 108 5.31 3.08 -15.48
C ILE A 108 6.68 2.71 -14.91
N ALA A 109 6.95 3.04 -13.65
CA ALA A 109 8.20 2.69 -13.00
C ALA A 109 8.41 1.19 -12.85
N LEU A 110 7.38 0.45 -12.43
CA LEU A 110 7.47 -1.00 -12.29
C LEU A 110 7.74 -1.67 -13.64
N LYS A 111 7.02 -1.25 -14.69
CA LYS A 111 7.29 -1.72 -16.05
C LYS A 111 8.71 -1.37 -16.51
N ALA A 112 9.15 -0.14 -16.26
CA ALA A 112 10.46 0.34 -16.67
C ALA A 112 11.61 -0.36 -15.91
N CYS A 113 11.39 -0.76 -14.66
CA CYS A 113 12.33 -1.53 -13.85
C CYS A 113 12.18 -3.06 -14.04
N ASN A 114 11.26 -3.53 -14.88
CA ASN A 114 10.94 -4.95 -15.04
C ASN A 114 10.61 -5.67 -13.70
N VAL A 115 9.83 -5.00 -12.85
CA VAL A 115 9.37 -5.54 -11.56
C VAL A 115 7.87 -5.74 -11.61
N SER A 116 7.39 -6.91 -11.17
CA SER A 116 5.95 -7.13 -11.05
C SER A 116 5.36 -6.34 -9.87
N GLN A 117 4.08 -5.99 -9.95
CA GLN A 117 3.41 -5.27 -8.85
C GLN A 117 3.48 -6.04 -7.53
N SER A 118 3.25 -7.35 -7.58
CA SER A 118 3.28 -8.22 -6.41
C SER A 118 4.69 -8.35 -5.80
N ASP A 119 5.73 -8.49 -6.63
CA ASP A 119 7.12 -8.50 -6.16
C ASP A 119 7.48 -7.20 -5.45
N TRP A 120 7.09 -6.07 -6.07
CA TRP A 120 7.36 -4.78 -5.49
C TRP A 120 6.65 -4.59 -4.14
N THR A 121 5.40 -5.04 -4.01
CA THR A 121 4.68 -4.95 -2.73
C THR A 121 5.37 -5.74 -1.62
N GLU A 122 5.88 -6.95 -1.91
CA GLU A 122 6.63 -7.76 -0.94
C GLU A 122 7.97 -7.12 -0.57
N VAL A 123 8.72 -6.62 -1.56
CA VAL A 123 10.00 -5.91 -1.35
C VAL A 123 9.81 -4.63 -0.56
N ALA A 124 8.81 -3.82 -0.89
CA ALA A 124 8.53 -2.58 -0.19
C ALA A 124 8.11 -2.84 1.26
N ALA A 125 7.28 -3.87 1.49
CA ALA A 125 6.92 -4.28 2.85
C ALA A 125 8.15 -4.71 3.66
N HIS A 126 9.03 -5.51 3.08
CA HIS A 126 10.28 -5.94 3.72
C HIS A 126 11.13 -4.72 4.14
N TRP A 127 11.38 -3.80 3.22
CA TRP A 127 12.25 -2.65 3.48
C TRP A 127 11.63 -1.61 4.41
N ASN A 128 10.32 -1.38 4.34
CA ASN A 128 9.63 -0.50 5.29
C ASN A 128 9.76 -1.01 6.73
N ASN A 129 9.55 -2.32 6.94
CA ASN A 129 9.71 -2.95 8.26
C ASN A 129 11.16 -2.95 8.74
N THR A 130 12.12 -3.13 7.83
CA THR A 130 13.55 -3.11 8.16
C THR A 130 14.02 -1.70 8.52
N MET A 131 13.65 -0.69 7.74
CA MET A 131 13.98 0.71 8.04
C MET A 131 13.35 1.19 9.33
N ALA A 132 12.12 0.78 9.65
CA ALA A 132 11.46 1.11 10.92
C ALA A 132 12.20 0.52 12.14
N ARG A 133 12.74 -0.69 12.02
CA ARG A 133 13.51 -1.35 13.09
C ARG A 133 14.94 -0.82 13.21
N GLU A 134 15.54 -0.45 12.08
CA GLU A 134 16.94 -0.02 11.98
C GLU A 134 17.06 1.48 11.61
N MET A 135 16.22 2.35 12.20
CA MET A 135 16.14 3.77 11.80
C MET A 135 17.51 4.48 11.78
N GLY A 136 18.38 4.20 12.76
CA GLY A 136 19.71 4.82 12.82
C GLY A 136 20.60 4.46 11.63
N ARG A 137 20.44 3.25 11.06
CA ARG A 137 21.21 2.79 9.90
C ARG A 137 20.70 3.41 8.59
N TYR A 138 19.39 3.62 8.49
CA TYR A 138 18.73 4.09 7.26
C TYR A 138 18.26 5.55 7.33
N ALA A 139 18.76 6.34 8.28
CA ALA A 139 18.39 7.75 8.45
C ALA A 139 18.60 8.61 7.17
N GLY A 140 19.53 8.20 6.29
CA GLY A 140 19.80 8.84 5.00
C GLY A 140 18.89 8.40 3.84
N HIS A 141 17.89 7.54 4.06
CA HIS A 141 17.06 6.95 3.00
C HIS A 141 16.54 7.98 1.97
N HIS A 142 15.99 9.09 2.45
CA HIS A 142 15.44 10.13 1.58
C HIS A 142 16.50 10.77 0.68
N ASN A 143 17.74 10.90 1.16
CA ASN A 143 18.84 11.45 0.36
C ASN A 143 19.25 10.46 -0.74
N TYR A 144 19.28 9.16 -0.46
CA TYR A 144 19.57 8.13 -1.46
C TYR A 144 18.50 8.09 -2.56
N VAL A 145 17.21 8.16 -2.18
CA VAL A 145 16.10 8.24 -3.15
C VAL A 145 16.18 9.53 -3.98
N ALA A 146 16.47 10.68 -3.36
CA ALA A 146 16.60 11.95 -4.07
C ALA A 146 17.79 11.97 -5.05
N GLN A 147 18.91 11.35 -4.68
CA GLN A 147 20.07 11.22 -5.56
C GLN A 147 19.74 10.39 -6.81
N GLU A 148 19.09 9.24 -6.62
CA GLU A 148 18.72 8.36 -7.71
C GLU A 148 17.58 8.96 -8.56
N GLU A 149 16.66 9.70 -7.96
CA GLU A 149 15.67 10.53 -8.66
C GLU A 149 16.37 11.53 -9.60
N GLY A 150 17.37 12.25 -9.09
CA GLY A 150 18.16 13.19 -9.88
C GLY A 150 18.82 12.53 -11.09
N ARG A 151 19.37 11.31 -10.90
CA ARG A 151 19.96 10.50 -11.98
C ARG A 151 18.93 10.19 -13.07
N LEU A 152 17.73 9.74 -12.68
CA LEU A 152 16.65 9.41 -13.62
C LEU A 152 16.11 10.65 -14.35
N ARG A 153 15.94 11.78 -13.65
CA ARG A 153 15.52 13.05 -14.27
C ARG A 153 16.57 13.61 -15.24
N ALA A 154 17.84 13.29 -15.03
CA ALA A 154 18.93 13.60 -15.97
C ALA A 154 18.96 12.68 -17.21
N GLY A 155 17.96 11.81 -17.39
CA GLY A 155 17.82 10.95 -18.57
C GLY A 155 18.54 9.60 -18.45
N ALA A 156 19.04 9.24 -17.27
CA ALA A 156 19.65 7.94 -17.08
C ALA A 156 18.59 6.82 -17.06
N GLN A 157 18.99 5.63 -17.52
CA GLN A 157 18.09 4.47 -17.58
C GLN A 157 17.73 3.94 -16.19
N PRO A 158 16.52 3.40 -15.99
CA PRO A 158 16.13 2.75 -14.74
C PRO A 158 16.95 1.49 -14.49
N ARG A 159 17.24 1.23 -13.21
CA ARG A 159 17.88 -0.02 -12.81
C ARG A 159 16.89 -1.17 -12.96
N GLN A 160 17.44 -2.35 -13.25
CA GLN A 160 16.71 -3.61 -13.31
C GLN A 160 17.06 -4.40 -12.04
N PRO A 161 16.30 -4.21 -10.95
CA PRO A 161 16.61 -4.80 -9.65
C PRO A 161 16.60 -6.33 -9.70
N GLN A 162 17.43 -6.95 -8.87
CA GLN A 162 17.50 -8.39 -8.75
C GLN A 162 16.53 -8.86 -7.67
N ILE A 163 15.32 -9.24 -8.08
CA ILE A 163 14.32 -9.80 -7.17
C ILE A 163 14.68 -11.25 -6.86
N GLN A 164 14.91 -11.54 -5.58
CA GLN A 164 15.15 -12.90 -5.08
C GLN A 164 13.93 -13.35 -4.29
N ARG A 165 13.59 -14.64 -4.35
CA ARG A 165 12.57 -15.23 -3.48
C ARG A 165 13.23 -16.06 -2.40
N VAL A 166 13.02 -15.67 -1.17
CA VAL A 166 13.54 -16.42 -0.01
C VAL A 166 12.50 -17.46 0.38
N GLN A 167 12.82 -18.73 0.16
CA GLN A 167 11.98 -19.84 0.61
C GLN A 167 11.97 -19.95 2.14
N GLY A 168 10.81 -20.24 2.72
CA GLY A 168 10.66 -20.49 4.16
C GLY A 168 10.57 -19.24 5.05
N GLN A 169 10.87 -18.05 4.54
CA GLN A 169 10.49 -16.79 5.19
C GLN A 169 9.08 -16.40 4.78
N VAL A 170 8.10 -16.93 5.52
CA VAL A 170 6.74 -16.38 5.51
C VAL A 170 6.69 -15.34 6.63
N PRO A 171 6.27 -14.08 6.37
CA PRO A 171 6.02 -13.12 7.44
C PRO A 171 5.09 -13.78 8.47
N ALA A 172 5.49 -13.78 9.74
CA ALA A 172 4.69 -14.39 10.79
C ALA A 172 3.31 -13.72 10.80
N THR A 173 2.26 -14.45 10.42
CA THR A 173 0.88 -14.01 10.63
C THR A 173 0.67 -13.84 12.12
N PRO A 174 0.24 -12.65 12.59
CA PRO A 174 -0.09 -12.46 13.99
C PRO A 174 -1.06 -13.55 14.45
N ALA A 175 -0.81 -14.14 15.62
CA ALA A 175 -1.70 -15.14 16.20
C ALA A 175 -3.13 -14.57 16.33
N ALA A 176 -4.14 -15.42 16.15
CA ALA A 176 -5.54 -15.01 16.31
C ALA A 176 -5.76 -14.43 17.72
N GLY A 177 -6.03 -13.11 17.80
CA GLY A 177 -6.19 -12.37 19.05
C GLY A 177 -4.99 -11.50 19.47
N ALA A 178 -3.87 -11.53 18.74
CA ALA A 178 -2.77 -10.60 18.93
C ALA A 178 -3.17 -9.17 18.50
N ASN A 179 -2.66 -8.16 19.22
CA ASN A 179 -2.92 -6.78 18.87
C ASN A 179 -2.25 -6.44 17.52
N PRO A 180 -3.02 -6.10 16.45
CA PRO A 180 -2.46 -5.83 15.14
C PRO A 180 -1.56 -4.58 15.11
N TYR A 181 -1.75 -3.66 16.07
CA TYR A 181 -0.92 -2.46 16.21
C TYR A 181 0.49 -2.79 16.73
N ALA A 182 0.67 -3.87 17.49
CA ALA A 182 1.98 -4.22 18.05
C ALA A 182 2.97 -4.62 16.94
N ALA A 183 2.53 -5.52 16.05
CA ALA A 183 3.33 -5.95 14.90
C ALA A 183 3.58 -4.80 13.90
N ALA A 184 2.58 -3.94 13.65
CA ALA A 184 2.71 -2.82 12.72
C ALA A 184 3.64 -1.70 13.23
N MET A 185 3.79 -1.57 14.55
CA MET A 185 4.58 -0.52 15.20
C MET A 185 5.97 -1.00 15.65
N GLY A 186 6.31 -2.28 15.41
CA GLY A 186 7.53 -2.89 15.94
C GLY A 186 7.56 -3.00 17.47
N ALA A 187 6.41 -2.87 18.12
CA ALA A 187 6.28 -3.05 19.57
C ALA A 187 6.22 -4.54 19.90
N ASP A 188 6.80 -4.93 21.03
CA ASP A 188 6.70 -6.31 21.53
C ASP A 188 5.21 -6.68 21.71
N PRO A 189 4.71 -7.72 21.00
CA PRO A 189 3.32 -8.17 21.11
C PRO A 189 2.89 -8.53 22.54
N ASN A 190 3.83 -8.89 23.42
CA ASN A 190 3.55 -9.22 24.82
C ASN A 190 3.38 -7.98 25.71
N LEU A 191 3.83 -6.81 25.25
CA LEU A 191 3.75 -5.55 26.00
C LEU A 191 2.52 -4.71 25.64
N VAL A 192 1.84 -5.04 24.55
CA VAL A 192 0.64 -4.31 24.10
C VAL A 192 -0.61 -5.17 24.38
N PRO A 193 -1.49 -4.76 25.30
CA PRO A 193 -2.72 -5.48 25.58
C PRO A 193 -3.54 -5.73 24.30
N ALA A 194 -4.17 -6.91 24.19
CA ALA A 194 -4.96 -7.31 23.02
C ALA A 194 -6.11 -6.33 22.68
N ASN A 195 -6.57 -5.57 23.68
CA ASN A 195 -7.61 -4.55 23.60
C ASN A 195 -7.09 -3.10 23.66
N ALA A 196 -5.77 -2.88 23.64
CA ALA A 196 -5.22 -1.54 23.65
C ALA A 196 -5.66 -0.76 22.41
N SER A 197 -6.16 0.46 22.62
CA SER A 197 -6.48 1.37 21.53
C SER A 197 -5.22 1.73 20.73
N PRO A 198 -5.34 2.07 19.43
CA PRO A 198 -4.21 2.50 18.60
C PRO A 198 -3.33 3.55 19.27
N LEU A 199 -3.95 4.54 19.92
CA LEU A 199 -3.25 5.61 20.62
C LEU A 199 -2.47 5.09 21.83
N GLN A 200 -3.03 4.12 22.55
CA GLN A 200 -2.39 3.52 23.72
C GLN A 200 -1.21 2.62 23.32
N ALA A 201 -1.37 1.85 22.24
CA ALA A 201 -0.27 1.08 21.64
C ALA A 201 0.84 2.00 21.09
N ALA A 202 0.47 3.15 20.51
CA ALA A 202 1.41 4.16 20.05
C ALA A 202 2.18 4.81 21.20
N MET A 203 1.50 5.23 22.28
CA MET A 203 2.15 5.87 23.43
C MET A 203 3.11 4.94 24.18
N MET A 204 2.86 3.62 24.12
CA MET A 204 3.71 2.59 24.69
C MET A 204 4.92 2.24 23.80
N ASN A 205 5.00 2.79 22.58
CA ASN A 205 6.13 2.60 21.69
C ASN A 205 7.20 3.69 21.93
N PRO A 206 8.43 3.34 22.37
CA PRO A 206 9.53 4.30 22.54
C PRO A 206 9.85 5.07 21.24
N ALA A 207 9.66 4.45 20.07
CA ALA A 207 9.86 5.09 18.77
C ALA A 207 8.82 6.18 18.46
N TYR A 208 7.60 6.06 18.99
CA TYR A 208 6.55 7.07 18.80
C TYR A 208 6.84 8.34 19.61
N GLN A 209 7.36 8.19 20.83
CA GLN A 209 7.78 9.32 21.67
C GLN A 209 8.92 10.12 21.01
N GLN A 210 9.85 9.43 20.36
CA GLN A 210 10.93 10.05 19.59
C GLN A 210 10.45 10.64 18.25
N ALA A 211 9.48 10.00 17.59
CA ALA A 211 8.85 10.52 16.38
C ALA A 211 8.03 11.80 16.64
N GLN A 212 7.43 11.96 17.83
CA GLN A 212 6.76 13.21 18.23
C GLN A 212 7.73 14.39 18.33
N ALA A 213 8.97 14.15 18.76
CA ALA A 213 10.02 15.17 18.78
C ALA A 213 10.50 15.55 17.36
N ASN A 214 10.47 14.59 16.43
CA ASN A 214 10.87 14.81 15.02
C ASN A 214 9.73 15.34 14.13
N ALA A 215 8.46 15.14 14.51
CA ALA A 215 7.28 15.59 13.76
C ALA A 215 7.19 17.12 13.64
N ALA A 216 7.82 17.88 14.54
CA ALA A 216 7.90 19.34 14.45
C ALA A 216 8.71 19.85 13.25
N GLN A 217 9.56 19.02 12.63
CA GLN A 217 10.31 19.35 11.41
C GLN A 217 9.67 18.79 10.11
N ILE A 218 8.70 17.88 10.22
CA ILE A 218 8.09 17.14 9.09
C ILE A 218 6.75 17.80 8.70
N ASN A 219 6.72 19.12 8.56
CA ASN A 219 5.48 19.85 8.26
C ASN A 219 5.37 20.30 6.78
N GLN A 220 6.19 19.73 5.88
CA GLN A 220 6.27 20.18 4.48
C GLN A 220 6.12 19.10 3.39
N ASN A 221 6.00 17.79 3.69
CA ASN A 221 5.52 16.79 2.70
C ASN A 221 5.36 15.37 3.29
N PRO A 222 4.13 14.85 3.49
CA PRO A 222 3.91 13.58 4.20
C PRO A 222 3.67 12.41 3.22
N MET A 223 4.74 11.75 2.77
CA MET A 223 4.69 10.53 1.96
C MET A 223 4.34 9.30 2.81
N GLY A 224 3.05 8.97 2.88
CA GLY A 224 2.50 7.74 3.47
C GLY A 224 2.79 6.48 2.63
N PHE A 225 4.06 6.10 2.50
CA PHE A 225 4.52 5.05 1.59
C PHE A 225 4.03 3.62 1.97
N GLY A 226 3.71 3.37 3.24
CA GLY A 226 3.20 2.07 3.72
C GLY A 226 1.68 1.89 3.60
N LEU A 227 0.91 2.97 3.75
CA LEU A 227 -0.55 2.97 3.56
C LEU A 227 -0.94 3.23 2.09
N GLY A 228 -0.09 3.93 1.35
CA GLY A 228 -0.28 4.23 -0.06
C GLY A 228 -0.43 2.97 -0.91
N GLN A 229 0.29 1.88 -0.65
CA GLN A 229 0.15 0.66 -1.46
C GLN A 229 -1.18 -0.09 -1.24
N ALA A 230 -1.66 -0.14 0.01
CA ALA A 230 -2.99 -0.67 0.30
C ALA A 230 -4.09 0.23 -0.29
N VAL A 231 -3.90 1.55 -0.27
CA VAL A 231 -4.80 2.51 -0.94
C VAL A 231 -4.73 2.38 -2.46
N ASN A 232 -3.56 2.18 -3.06
CA ASN A 232 -3.38 1.99 -4.52
C ASN A 232 -4.11 0.74 -5.04
N PHE A 233 -4.11 -0.33 -4.24
CA PHE A 233 -4.93 -1.52 -4.50
C PHE A 233 -6.44 -1.22 -4.45
N MET A 234 -6.86 -0.25 -3.61
CA MET A 234 -8.26 0.09 -3.38
C MET A 234 -8.80 1.23 -4.25
N THR A 235 -7.96 2.11 -4.81
CA THR A 235 -8.38 3.30 -5.60
C THR A 235 -8.27 3.11 -7.11
N GLY A 236 -8.11 1.87 -7.58
CA GLY A 236 -7.97 1.61 -9.03
C GLY A 236 -6.69 2.20 -9.63
N GLY A 237 -5.61 2.30 -8.85
CA GLY A 237 -4.30 2.74 -9.34
C GLY A 237 -4.13 4.25 -9.52
N ILE A 238 -5.06 5.09 -9.06
CA ILE A 238 -4.89 6.56 -9.09
C ILE A 238 -4.07 7.00 -7.87
N VAL A 239 -2.84 7.46 -8.12
CA VAL A 239 -1.82 7.83 -7.12
C VAL A 239 -1.33 9.26 -7.31
N PRO A 240 -0.69 9.91 -6.30
CA PRO A 240 0.02 11.17 -6.51
C PRO A 240 0.98 11.10 -7.70
N GLY A 241 0.86 12.05 -8.62
CA GLY A 241 1.56 12.13 -9.89
C GLY A 241 0.75 11.64 -11.10
N SER A 242 -0.35 10.92 -10.90
CA SER A 242 -1.19 10.38 -12.00
C SER A 242 -1.90 11.47 -12.77
N ASN A 243 -2.02 11.31 -14.08
CA ASN A 243 -2.91 12.13 -14.91
C ASN A 243 -4.35 11.60 -14.81
N VAL A 244 -5.30 12.49 -14.59
CA VAL A 244 -6.72 12.16 -14.36
C VAL A 244 -7.65 13.09 -15.12
N LEU A 245 -8.85 12.61 -15.38
CA LEU A 245 -9.99 13.39 -15.84
C LEU A 245 -10.96 13.57 -14.67
N VAL A 246 -11.27 14.82 -14.36
CA VAL A 246 -12.23 15.20 -13.32
C VAL A 246 -13.55 15.58 -13.97
N THR A 247 -14.63 14.85 -13.65
CA THR A 247 -16.00 15.21 -14.07
C THR A 247 -16.57 16.24 -13.10
N TRP A 248 -16.91 17.43 -13.58
CA TRP A 248 -17.51 18.48 -12.75
C TRP A 248 -19.04 18.40 -12.73
N SER A 249 -19.68 19.22 -11.89
CA SER A 249 -21.15 19.29 -11.77
C SER A 249 -21.86 19.71 -13.06
N ASN A 250 -21.15 20.35 -14.00
CA ASN A 250 -21.65 20.70 -15.32
C ASN A 250 -21.55 19.54 -16.34
N GLY A 251 -21.09 18.36 -15.92
CA GLY A 251 -20.90 17.19 -16.79
C GLY A 251 -19.67 17.25 -17.68
N GLN A 252 -18.89 18.35 -17.67
CA GLN A 252 -17.64 18.44 -18.42
C GLN A 252 -16.49 17.78 -17.67
N GLN A 253 -15.51 17.29 -18.43
CA GLN A 253 -14.32 16.65 -17.92
C GLN A 253 -13.12 17.58 -18.07
N TYR A 254 -12.35 17.72 -16.99
CA TYR A 254 -11.18 18.57 -16.95
C TYR A 254 -9.93 17.73 -16.65
N PRO A 255 -8.86 17.83 -17.47
CA PRO A 255 -7.63 17.12 -17.20
C PRO A 255 -6.88 17.77 -16.03
N GLY A 256 -6.30 16.93 -15.18
CA GLY A 256 -5.47 17.36 -14.06
C GLY A 256 -4.47 16.29 -13.64
N ARG A 257 -3.64 16.63 -12.67
CA ARG A 257 -2.65 15.75 -12.08
C ARG A 257 -2.91 15.61 -10.58
N VAL A 258 -2.92 14.38 -10.09
CA VAL A 258 -3.07 14.13 -8.64
C VAL A 258 -1.82 14.63 -7.92
N MET A 259 -1.99 15.52 -6.95
CA MET A 259 -0.91 16.01 -6.09
C MET A 259 -0.89 15.26 -4.76
N GLN A 260 -2.07 14.96 -4.23
CA GLN A 260 -2.25 14.24 -2.97
C GLN A 260 -3.53 13.40 -3.03
N THR A 261 -3.52 12.25 -2.34
CA THR A 261 -4.69 11.39 -2.18
C THR A 261 -5.15 11.39 -0.73
N GLY A 262 -6.41 11.67 -0.50
CA GLY A 262 -7.12 11.46 0.76
C GLY A 262 -8.21 10.38 0.60
N PRO A 263 -8.84 9.93 1.70
CA PRO A 263 -9.79 8.81 1.68
C PRO A 263 -11.03 9.04 0.80
N GLN A 264 -11.52 10.29 0.74
CA GLN A 264 -12.74 10.64 -0.01
C GLN A 264 -12.50 11.70 -1.09
N GLN A 265 -11.30 12.28 -1.12
CA GLN A 265 -10.96 13.41 -1.96
C GLN A 265 -9.53 13.27 -2.47
N MET A 266 -9.25 13.77 -3.67
CA MET A 266 -7.91 13.88 -4.23
C MET A 266 -7.61 15.34 -4.48
N GLN A 267 -6.43 15.80 -4.07
CA GLN A 267 -5.95 17.11 -4.45
C GLN A 267 -5.45 17.04 -5.88
N ILE A 268 -6.10 17.74 -6.80
CA ILE A 268 -5.79 17.74 -8.23
C ILE A 268 -5.24 19.11 -8.63
N GLU A 269 -4.11 19.13 -9.32
CA GLU A 269 -3.58 20.29 -10.03
C GLU A 269 -4.08 20.29 -11.48
N PHE A 270 -4.88 21.28 -11.85
CA PHE A 270 -5.39 21.46 -13.21
C PHE A 270 -4.38 22.19 -14.10
N GLN A 271 -4.57 22.16 -15.42
CA GLN A 271 -3.66 22.78 -16.41
C GLN A 271 -3.38 24.28 -16.18
N GLY A 272 -4.25 25.00 -15.46
CA GLY A 272 -4.03 26.40 -15.07
C GLY A 272 -3.22 26.60 -13.79
N GLY A 273 -2.65 25.55 -13.20
CA GLY A 273 -1.95 25.58 -11.92
C GLY A 273 -2.87 25.67 -10.70
N ARG A 274 -4.19 25.67 -10.90
CA ARG A 274 -5.17 25.65 -9.80
C ARG A 274 -5.18 24.27 -9.15
N GLN A 275 -5.07 24.25 -7.83
CA GLN A 275 -5.16 23.03 -7.04
C GLN A 275 -6.50 22.98 -6.31
N GLU A 276 -7.20 21.85 -6.39
CA GLU A 276 -8.51 21.68 -5.76
C GLU A 276 -8.68 20.27 -5.22
N TRP A 277 -9.36 20.15 -4.08
CA TRP A 277 -9.76 18.86 -3.55
C TRP A 277 -11.05 18.41 -4.22
N VAL A 278 -10.97 17.28 -4.92
CA VAL A 278 -12.04 16.73 -5.73
C VAL A 278 -12.49 15.40 -5.14
N PRO A 279 -13.80 15.14 -4.99
CA PRO A 279 -14.29 13.84 -4.54
C PRO A 279 -13.76 12.70 -5.42
N VAL A 280 -13.31 11.59 -4.83
CA VAL A 280 -12.76 10.44 -5.58
C VAL A 280 -13.74 9.93 -6.65
N SER A 281 -15.04 9.99 -6.39
CA SER A 281 -16.10 9.59 -7.33
C SER A 281 -16.16 10.43 -8.62
N ALA A 282 -15.63 11.64 -8.60
CA ALA A 282 -15.56 12.54 -9.75
C ALA A 282 -14.27 12.36 -10.57
N VAL A 283 -13.30 11.58 -10.07
CA VAL A 283 -11.98 11.40 -10.68
C VAL A 283 -11.92 10.07 -11.42
N ARG A 284 -11.42 10.09 -12.65
CA ARG A 284 -11.12 8.89 -13.44
C ARG A 284 -9.70 8.99 -14.00
N LYS A 285 -9.05 7.85 -14.22
CA LYS A 285 -7.75 7.80 -14.89
C LYS A 285 -7.91 8.33 -16.33
N ALA A 286 -7.04 9.27 -16.72
CA ALA A 286 -7.04 9.87 -18.05
C ALA A 286 -6.50 8.90 -19.11
#